data_AF-A0AAD1W585-F1
#
_entry.id   AF-A0AAD1W585-F1
#
_cell.length_a   1.000
_cell.length_b   1.000
_cell.length_c   1.000
_cell.angle_alpha   90.00
_cell.angle_beta   90.00
_cell.angle_gamma   90.00
#
_symmetry.space_group_name_H-M   'P 1'
#
loop_
_entity.id
_entity.type
_entity.pdbx_description
1 polymer ?
#
loop_
_entity_poly.entity_id
_entity_poly.type
_entity_poly.pdbx_seq_one_letter_code
_entity_poly.pdbx_strand_id
1 'polypeptide(L)'
;MAEFREQLINTQRIEFSRTEKNRKYEGFSEMEDLPFALMSHAGGLHGFPEKYQEIVRKQFQIVYLDEFLRNKDKYSPKIQTMLLWWHLPVVDRELLDSLPNLKVIGSSGAGVDHLDLQLISSYGIKVANTSHVGDDATADMAMTLMLTSAKQIIQAHHIACSPETKHFDLNWESENITEATLGIIGMGSIGYSIALRAKAFRMRIIYHNRNRRCLEDETAVSAKYYSKIDDLLQQADFVMLAVKLNQDTHKLIGKRELELMKPTATIVNISRGILSEMFQVTRHGN
;
A
#
# COMPACT_ATOMS: atom_id res chain seq x y z
N MET A 1 -2.40 10.91 -18.46
CA MET A 1 -2.57 11.56 -17.14
C MET A 1 -3.60 12.69 -17.17
N ALA A 2 -3.62 13.57 -18.17
CA ALA A 2 -4.67 14.59 -18.34
C ALA A 2 -6.04 14.00 -18.75
N GLU A 3 -6.07 13.00 -19.65
CA GLU A 3 -7.32 12.34 -20.08
C GLU A 3 -8.00 11.52 -18.98
N PHE A 4 -7.23 10.96 -18.04
CA PHE A 4 -7.76 10.25 -16.87
C PHE A 4 -8.37 11.22 -15.84
N ARG A 5 -7.87 12.47 -15.77
CA ARG A 5 -8.44 13.56 -14.96
C ARG A 5 -9.81 14.01 -15.50
N GLU A 6 -9.96 14.14 -16.82
CA GLU A 6 -11.26 14.52 -17.41
C GLU A 6 -12.33 13.43 -17.28
N GLN A 7 -11.95 12.16 -17.39
CA GLN A 7 -12.89 11.04 -17.20
C GLN A 7 -13.43 10.98 -15.76
N LEU A 8 -12.58 11.19 -14.74
CA LEU A 8 -13.00 11.24 -13.33
C LEU A 8 -13.96 12.41 -13.03
N ILE A 9 -13.75 13.57 -13.66
CA ILE A 9 -14.62 14.76 -13.48
C ILE A 9 -15.98 14.53 -14.18
N ASN A 10 -16.02 13.86 -15.33
CA ASN A 10 -17.27 13.62 -16.05
C ASN A 10 -18.13 12.50 -15.45
N THR A 11 -17.54 11.48 -14.80
CA THR A 11 -18.33 10.43 -14.12
C THR A 11 -19.03 10.94 -12.86
N GLN A 12 -18.53 12.01 -12.23
CA GLN A 12 -19.14 12.63 -11.04
C GLN A 12 -20.47 13.36 -11.31
N ARG A 13 -20.86 13.59 -12.58
CA ARG A 13 -22.08 14.33 -12.93
C ARG A 13 -23.35 13.46 -13.03
N ILE A 14 -23.26 12.13 -13.05
CA ILE A 14 -24.39 11.28 -13.49
C ILE A 14 -25.11 10.51 -12.36
N GLU A 15 -24.57 10.39 -11.15
CA GLU A 15 -25.26 9.65 -10.07
C GLU A 15 -25.53 10.51 -8.84
N PHE A 16 -26.57 11.34 -8.90
CA PHE A 16 -27.22 11.85 -7.68
C PHE A 16 -28.73 11.94 -7.89
N SER A 17 -29.44 10.86 -7.56
CA SER A 17 -30.86 10.92 -7.25
C SER A 17 -31.15 10.18 -5.94
N ARG A 18 -31.44 10.97 -4.90
CA ARG A 18 -32.22 10.67 -3.69
C ARG A 18 -31.86 9.40 -2.89
N THR A 19 -31.58 9.61 -1.61
CA THR A 19 -32.61 9.41 -0.56
C THR A 19 -32.15 10.02 0.77
N GLU A 20 -32.87 11.05 1.21
CA GLU A 20 -32.86 11.52 2.59
C GLU A 20 -33.56 10.50 3.49
N LYS A 21 -33.03 10.27 4.69
CA LYS A 21 -33.86 9.85 5.82
C LYS A 21 -33.37 10.48 7.12
N ASN A 22 -34.12 11.48 7.54
CA ASN A 22 -34.13 12.08 8.87
C ASN A 22 -34.20 11.00 9.97
N ARG A 23 -33.26 11.05 10.91
CA ARG A 23 -33.51 10.67 12.31
C ARG A 23 -33.01 11.78 13.22
N LYS A 24 -33.96 12.47 13.85
CA LYS A 24 -33.73 13.37 14.98
C LYS A 24 -33.23 12.53 16.16
N TYR A 25 -32.11 12.94 16.76
CA TYR A 25 -31.74 12.56 18.12
C TYR A 25 -31.45 13.85 18.89
N GLU A 26 -32.30 14.08 19.89
CA GLU A 26 -32.11 15.11 20.92
C GLU A 26 -31.07 14.61 21.93
N GLY A 27 -30.14 15.49 22.32
CA GLY A 27 -29.24 15.28 23.46
C GLY A 27 -27.74 15.20 23.15
N PHE A 28 -27.15 16.25 22.57
CA PHE A 28 -25.70 16.54 22.68
C PHE A 28 -25.49 18.05 22.73
N SER A 29 -25.47 18.62 23.94
CA SER A 29 -24.78 19.89 24.18
C SER A 29 -23.28 19.59 24.29
N GLU A 30 -22.45 20.35 23.57
CA GLU A 30 -20.97 20.27 23.39
C GLU A 30 -20.45 19.74 22.03
N MET A 31 -21.10 20.07 20.92
CA MET A 31 -20.49 19.96 19.57
C MET A 31 -19.74 21.24 19.13
N GLU A 32 -19.84 22.35 19.86
CA GLU A 32 -19.41 23.67 19.37
C GLU A 32 -17.88 23.90 19.38
N ASP A 33 -17.09 23.10 20.11
CA ASP A 33 -15.64 23.34 20.29
C ASP A 33 -14.70 22.33 19.59
N LEU A 34 -15.23 21.35 18.85
CA LEU A 34 -14.36 20.38 18.17
C LEU A 34 -13.60 21.04 16.98
N PRO A 35 -12.30 20.74 16.79
CA PRO A 35 -11.54 21.25 15.66
C PRO A 35 -12.09 20.72 14.32
N PHE A 36 -11.92 21.50 13.25
CA PHE A 36 -12.38 21.08 11.93
C PHE A 36 -11.35 20.22 11.19
N ALA A 37 -11.82 19.14 10.60
CA ALA A 37 -11.05 18.26 9.73
C ALA A 37 -11.58 18.30 8.30
N LEU A 38 -10.68 18.51 7.34
CA LEU A 38 -10.98 18.39 5.91
C LEU A 38 -10.78 16.95 5.43
N MET A 39 -11.76 16.41 4.72
CA MET A 39 -11.76 15.07 4.13
C MET A 39 -12.25 15.12 2.68
N SER A 40 -11.94 14.12 1.86
CA SER A 40 -12.37 14.10 0.46
C SER A 40 -13.90 13.96 0.32
N HIS A 41 -14.42 12.79 0.65
CA HIS A 41 -15.84 12.45 0.69
C HIS A 41 -16.06 11.21 1.57
N ALA A 42 -17.33 10.91 1.87
CA ALA A 42 -17.77 9.71 2.57
C ALA A 42 -17.94 8.52 1.61
N GLY A 43 -17.43 7.35 1.98
CA GLY A 43 -17.74 6.09 1.30
C GLY A 43 -17.27 6.02 -0.15
N GLY A 44 -17.87 5.12 -0.93
CA GLY A 44 -17.47 4.89 -2.32
C GLY A 44 -16.08 4.26 -2.47
N LEU A 45 -15.56 4.27 -3.70
CA LEU A 45 -14.30 3.59 -4.04
C LEU A 45 -13.06 4.26 -3.43
N HIS A 46 -13.11 5.58 -3.23
CA HIS A 46 -11.95 6.39 -2.83
C HIS A 46 -12.21 7.32 -1.63
N GLY A 47 -13.42 7.31 -1.08
CA GLY A 47 -13.75 8.13 0.08
C GLY A 47 -13.44 7.43 1.39
N PHE A 48 -13.56 8.18 2.47
CA PHE A 48 -13.26 7.69 3.80
C PHE A 48 -14.29 6.63 4.22
N PRO A 49 -13.87 5.46 4.74
CA PRO A 49 -14.79 4.36 5.03
C PRO A 49 -15.87 4.78 6.03
N GLU A 50 -17.13 4.55 5.66
CA GLU A 50 -18.29 4.97 6.44
C GLU A 50 -18.25 4.45 7.88
N LYS A 51 -17.83 3.19 8.05
CA LYS A 51 -17.69 2.54 9.36
C LYS A 51 -16.77 3.27 10.35
N TYR A 52 -15.85 4.10 9.88
CA TYR A 52 -14.90 4.83 10.73
C TYR A 52 -15.27 6.30 10.92
N GLN A 53 -16.29 6.82 10.23
CA GLN A 53 -16.67 8.23 10.35
C GLN A 53 -17.17 8.58 11.74
N GLU A 54 -17.91 7.68 12.39
CA GLU A 54 -18.38 7.89 13.77
C GLU A 54 -17.23 8.06 14.77
N ILE A 55 -16.07 7.47 14.51
CA ILE A 55 -14.88 7.67 15.34
C ILE A 55 -14.31 9.06 15.11
N VAL A 56 -14.23 9.50 13.85
CA VAL A 56 -13.72 10.83 13.49
C VAL A 56 -14.64 11.94 14.01
N ARG A 57 -15.96 11.78 13.90
CA ARG A 57 -16.97 12.75 14.38
C ARG A 57 -16.91 13.00 15.89
N LYS A 58 -16.40 12.04 16.68
CA LYS A 58 -16.18 12.23 18.12
C LYS A 58 -15.03 13.19 18.44
N GLN A 59 -14.18 13.51 17.47
CA GLN A 59 -12.94 14.28 17.66
C GLN A 59 -12.88 15.52 16.76
N PHE A 60 -13.61 15.52 15.64
CA PHE A 60 -13.56 16.58 14.65
C PHE A 60 -14.94 16.92 14.09
N GLN A 61 -15.13 18.20 13.76
CA GLN A 61 -16.15 18.62 12.82
C GLN A 61 -15.65 18.34 11.41
N ILE A 62 -16.27 17.38 10.72
CA ILE A 62 -15.85 16.97 9.37
C ILE A 62 -16.43 17.93 8.34
N VAL A 63 -15.57 18.45 7.47
CA VAL A 63 -15.96 19.17 6.25
C VAL A 63 -15.45 18.37 5.07
N TYR A 64 -16.35 18.02 4.14
CA TYR A 64 -15.95 17.35 2.91
C TYR A 64 -15.47 18.36 1.87
N LEU A 65 -14.59 17.93 0.96
CA LEU A 65 -13.94 18.80 0.00
C LEU A 65 -14.95 19.60 -0.83
N ASP A 66 -16.03 18.96 -1.31
CA ASP A 66 -17.06 19.66 -2.10
C ASP A 66 -17.78 20.75 -1.29
N GLU A 67 -18.02 20.50 0.00
CA GLU A 67 -18.63 21.50 0.89
C GLU A 67 -17.66 22.65 1.17
N PHE A 68 -16.39 22.34 1.41
CA PHE A 68 -15.32 23.31 1.57
C PHE A 68 -15.20 24.21 0.34
N LEU A 69 -15.15 23.62 -0.87
CA LEU A 69 -15.01 24.37 -2.11
C LEU A 69 -16.20 25.30 -2.38
N ARG A 70 -17.42 24.92 -1.98
CA ARG A 70 -18.62 25.77 -2.10
C ARG A 70 -18.70 26.88 -1.03
N ASN A 71 -17.99 26.72 0.09
CA ASN A 71 -18.07 27.60 1.26
C ASN A 71 -16.68 27.97 1.78
N LYS A 72 -15.73 28.29 0.89
CA LYS A 72 -14.31 28.51 1.25
C LYS A 72 -14.15 29.54 2.35
N ASP A 73 -14.79 30.71 2.24
CA ASP A 73 -14.67 31.80 3.22
C ASP A 73 -15.12 31.38 4.63
N LYS A 74 -16.10 30.48 4.71
CA LYS A 74 -16.63 29.97 5.99
C LYS A 74 -15.66 29.00 6.66
N TYR A 75 -15.04 28.11 5.90
CA TYR A 75 -14.29 26.97 6.44
C TYR A 75 -12.78 27.12 6.39
N SER A 76 -12.24 27.89 5.44
CA SER A 76 -10.79 28.17 5.29
C SER A 76 -10.10 28.52 6.61
N PRO A 77 -10.59 29.49 7.42
CA PRO A 77 -9.93 29.82 8.68
C PRO A 77 -10.16 28.79 9.79
N LYS A 78 -11.02 27.79 9.59
CA LYS A 78 -11.43 26.83 10.64
C LYS A 78 -10.71 25.48 10.55
N ILE A 79 -10.35 25.04 9.35
CA ILE A 79 -9.68 23.74 9.14
C ILE A 79 -8.30 23.76 9.82
N GLN A 80 -8.09 22.81 10.73
CA GLN A 80 -6.81 22.62 11.44
C GLN A 80 -6.12 21.30 11.09
N THR A 81 -6.91 20.33 10.61
CA THR A 81 -6.48 18.98 10.29
C THR A 81 -6.99 18.59 8.92
N MET A 82 -6.22 17.79 8.20
CA MET A 82 -6.69 17.11 7.00
C MET A 82 -6.47 15.61 7.15
N LEU A 83 -7.49 14.82 6.85
CA LEU A 83 -7.43 13.36 6.92
C LEU A 83 -7.53 12.81 5.50
N LEU A 84 -6.42 12.27 5.02
CA LEU A 84 -6.35 11.68 3.69
C LEU A 84 -6.73 10.22 3.76
N TRP A 85 -7.69 9.83 2.93
CA TRP A 85 -7.93 8.43 2.60
C TRP A 85 -7.43 8.17 1.19
N TRP A 86 -6.72 7.07 1.01
CA TRP A 86 -6.02 6.77 -0.24
C TRP A 86 -5.00 7.87 -0.57
N HIS A 87 -5.34 8.77 -1.48
CA HIS A 87 -4.52 9.92 -1.92
C HIS A 87 -5.35 11.21 -2.03
N LEU A 88 -6.51 11.26 -1.36
CA LEU A 88 -7.47 12.35 -1.50
C LEU A 88 -7.79 13.03 -0.16
N PRO A 89 -8.02 14.36 -0.15
CA PRO A 89 -7.83 15.29 -1.28
C PRO A 89 -6.37 15.39 -1.74
N VAL A 90 -6.17 15.78 -3.00
CA VAL A 90 -4.81 16.06 -3.52
C VAL A 90 -4.27 17.28 -2.78
N VAL A 91 -3.09 17.13 -2.19
CA VAL A 91 -2.44 18.20 -1.41
C VAL A 91 -1.49 18.97 -2.32
N ASP A 92 -2.01 19.99 -2.99
CA ASP A 92 -1.25 20.91 -3.82
C ASP A 92 -1.16 22.31 -3.21
N ARG A 93 -0.40 23.20 -3.87
CA ARG A 93 -0.19 24.57 -3.42
C ARG A 93 -1.52 25.34 -3.28
N GLU A 94 -2.44 25.18 -4.23
CA GLU A 94 -3.72 25.89 -4.20
C GLU A 94 -4.54 25.51 -2.96
N LEU A 95 -4.61 24.21 -2.65
CA LEU A 95 -5.32 23.76 -1.45
C LEU A 95 -4.64 24.27 -0.18
N LEU A 96 -3.30 24.19 -0.10
CA LEU A 96 -2.55 24.67 1.07
C LEU A 96 -2.71 26.19 1.30
N ASP A 97 -2.65 26.99 0.24
CA ASP A 97 -2.88 28.44 0.30
C ASP A 97 -4.28 28.79 0.82
N SER A 98 -5.27 27.92 0.57
CA SER A 98 -6.64 28.10 1.05
C SER A 98 -6.89 27.69 2.50
N LEU A 99 -5.88 27.19 3.23
CA LEU A 99 -6.03 26.63 4.57
C LEU A 99 -4.99 27.25 5.56
N PRO A 100 -5.13 28.54 5.91
CA PRO A 100 -4.12 29.28 6.67
C PRO A 100 -3.85 28.74 8.08
N ASN A 101 -4.78 27.97 8.65
CA ASN A 101 -4.70 27.41 10.01
C ASN A 101 -4.45 25.90 10.04
N LEU A 102 -4.15 25.27 8.89
CA LEU A 102 -3.82 23.85 8.82
C LEU A 102 -2.53 23.55 9.57
N LYS A 103 -2.56 22.57 10.48
CA LYS A 103 -1.42 22.19 11.33
C LYS A 103 -0.90 20.79 11.03
N VAL A 104 -1.80 19.87 10.68
CA VAL A 104 -1.47 18.46 10.53
C VAL A 104 -2.24 17.79 9.40
N ILE A 105 -1.55 16.92 8.68
CA ILE A 105 -2.13 16.02 7.67
C ILE A 105 -1.92 14.60 8.15
N GLY A 106 -3.01 13.86 8.35
CA GLY A 106 -2.99 12.43 8.64
C GLY A 106 -3.26 11.64 7.37
N SER A 107 -2.27 10.87 6.90
CA SER A 107 -2.40 10.02 5.72
C SER A 107 -2.70 8.58 6.11
N SER A 108 -3.75 7.99 5.53
CA SER A 108 -3.97 6.54 5.62
C SER A 108 -2.86 5.78 4.89
N GLY A 109 -2.30 4.75 5.52
CA GLY A 109 -1.27 3.89 4.94
C GLY A 109 0.16 4.31 5.32
N ALA A 110 1.11 3.42 5.05
CA ALA A 110 2.53 3.63 5.38
C ALA A 110 3.29 4.46 4.32
N GLY A 111 2.80 4.51 3.09
CA GLY A 111 3.44 5.24 2.00
C GLY A 111 2.94 6.69 1.91
N VAL A 112 3.88 7.62 1.73
CA VAL A 112 3.64 9.06 1.57
C VAL A 112 4.23 9.58 0.25
N ASP A 113 4.51 8.67 -0.68
CA ASP A 113 5.12 8.93 -2.00
C ASP A 113 4.28 9.85 -2.91
N HIS A 114 2.99 10.01 -2.60
CA HIS A 114 2.06 10.89 -3.30
C HIS A 114 2.02 12.32 -2.73
N LEU A 115 2.75 12.59 -1.63
CA LEU A 115 2.79 13.89 -0.98
C LEU A 115 4.11 14.60 -1.28
N ASP A 116 4.02 15.87 -1.67
CA ASP A 116 5.19 16.75 -1.69
C ASP A 116 5.52 17.21 -0.26
N LEU A 117 6.32 16.41 0.44
CA LEU A 117 6.69 16.69 1.83
C LEU A 117 7.51 17.98 1.98
N GLN A 118 8.24 18.41 0.93
CA GLN A 118 9.00 19.66 0.97
C GLN A 118 8.04 20.86 0.89
N LEU A 119 7.07 20.81 -0.04
CA LEU A 119 6.02 21.80 -0.14
C LEU A 119 5.23 21.89 1.17
N ILE A 120 4.72 20.77 1.68
CA ILE A 120 3.91 20.73 2.91
C ILE A 120 4.72 21.29 4.10
N SER A 121 5.98 20.90 4.23
CA SER A 121 6.85 21.39 5.30
C SER A 121 7.13 22.90 5.19
N SER A 122 7.12 23.48 3.99
CA SER A 122 7.33 24.94 3.81
C SER A 122 6.19 25.78 4.38
N TYR A 123 5.00 25.19 4.58
CA TYR A 123 3.86 25.80 5.28
C TYR A 123 3.88 25.53 6.80
N GLY A 124 4.92 24.87 7.31
CA GLY A 124 5.01 24.49 8.74
C GLY A 124 4.06 23.36 9.15
N ILE A 125 3.47 22.64 8.18
CA ILE A 125 2.49 21.58 8.41
C ILE A 125 3.20 20.25 8.68
N LYS A 126 2.73 19.52 9.70
CA LYS A 126 3.24 18.18 10.02
C LYS A 126 2.47 17.11 9.25
N VAL A 127 3.16 16.05 8.83
CA VAL A 127 2.54 14.88 8.21
C VAL A 127 2.72 13.67 9.14
N ALA A 128 1.61 12.99 9.42
CA ALA A 128 1.60 11.71 10.11
C ALA A 128 1.00 10.65 9.18
N ASN A 129 1.48 9.41 9.30
CA ASN A 129 0.98 8.29 8.53
C ASN A 129 0.74 7.08 9.45
N THR A 130 0.17 6.00 8.92
CA THR A 130 -0.08 4.77 9.69
C THR A 130 0.98 3.72 9.41
N SER A 131 2.26 4.11 9.54
CA SER A 131 3.37 3.16 9.46
C SER A 131 3.19 2.03 10.48
N HIS A 132 3.65 0.83 10.16
CA HIS A 132 3.61 -0.37 11.00
C HIS A 132 2.25 -1.05 11.22
N VAL A 133 1.13 -0.34 11.07
CA VAL A 133 -0.22 -0.91 11.30
C VAL A 133 -0.53 -2.09 10.37
N GLY A 134 0.01 -2.07 9.15
CA GLY A 134 -0.24 -3.09 8.13
C GLY A 134 0.89 -4.09 7.93
N ASP A 135 1.90 -4.12 8.80
CA ASP A 135 3.14 -4.87 8.53
C ASP A 135 2.88 -6.38 8.38
N ASP A 136 2.19 -6.96 9.34
CA ASP A 136 1.86 -8.39 9.33
C ASP A 136 0.86 -8.75 8.22
N ALA A 137 -0.19 -7.94 8.04
CA ALA A 137 -1.17 -8.18 6.98
C ALA A 137 -0.53 -8.13 5.58
N THR A 138 0.43 -7.23 5.37
CA THR A 138 1.18 -7.14 4.11
C THR A 138 2.13 -8.32 3.97
N ALA A 139 2.81 -8.74 5.04
CA ALA A 139 3.68 -9.91 5.04
C ALA A 139 2.90 -11.20 4.75
N ASP A 140 1.70 -11.35 5.31
CA ASP A 140 0.80 -12.47 5.04
C ASP A 140 0.44 -12.54 3.55
N MET A 141 0.03 -11.40 2.98
CA MET A 141 -0.28 -11.31 1.54
C MET A 141 0.94 -11.68 0.68
N ALA A 142 2.14 -11.24 1.07
CA ALA A 142 3.38 -11.57 0.38
C ALA A 142 3.62 -13.09 0.33
N MET A 143 3.48 -13.75 1.47
CA MET A 143 3.63 -15.20 1.57
C MET A 143 2.52 -15.92 0.80
N THR A 144 1.27 -15.44 0.86
CA THR A 144 0.14 -15.98 0.08
C THR A 144 0.39 -15.92 -1.42
N LEU A 145 0.86 -14.79 -1.95
CA LEU A 145 1.19 -14.64 -3.37
C LEU A 145 2.30 -15.60 -3.79
N MET A 146 3.37 -15.69 -2.99
CA MET A 146 4.48 -16.61 -3.25
C MET A 146 4.02 -18.08 -3.25
N LEU A 147 3.26 -18.50 -2.24
CA LEU A 147 2.76 -19.88 -2.12
C LEU A 147 1.76 -20.21 -3.23
N THR A 148 0.86 -19.28 -3.54
CA THR A 148 -0.11 -19.40 -4.65
C THR A 148 0.60 -19.63 -5.97
N SER A 149 1.68 -18.88 -6.23
CA SER A 149 2.50 -19.04 -7.43
C SER A 149 3.25 -20.38 -7.44
N ALA A 150 3.99 -20.68 -6.37
CA ALA A 150 4.81 -21.89 -6.27
C ALA A 150 3.98 -23.18 -6.37
N LYS A 151 2.78 -23.18 -5.77
CA LYS A 151 1.87 -24.32 -5.77
C LYS A 151 0.83 -24.30 -6.89
N GLN A 152 0.89 -23.29 -7.76
CA GLN A 152 -0.05 -23.12 -8.88
C GLN A 152 -1.51 -23.25 -8.44
N ILE A 153 -1.84 -22.63 -7.30
CA ILE A 153 -3.12 -22.86 -6.59
C ILE A 153 -4.30 -22.43 -7.46
N ILE A 154 -4.17 -21.34 -8.22
CA ILE A 154 -5.25 -20.84 -9.08
C ILE A 154 -5.56 -21.84 -10.19
N GLN A 155 -4.54 -22.37 -10.86
CA GLN A 155 -4.71 -23.37 -11.91
C GLN A 155 -5.26 -24.67 -11.33
N ALA A 156 -4.74 -25.13 -10.19
CA ALA A 156 -5.25 -26.30 -9.49
C ALA A 156 -6.73 -26.14 -9.07
N HIS A 157 -7.13 -24.94 -8.64
CA HIS A 157 -8.53 -24.63 -8.31
C HIS A 157 -9.44 -24.73 -9.54
N HIS A 158 -9.04 -24.16 -10.69
CA HIS A 158 -9.83 -24.26 -11.91
C HIS A 158 -10.02 -25.71 -12.36
N ILE A 159 -8.96 -26.53 -12.28
CA ILE A 159 -9.05 -27.96 -12.57
C ILE A 159 -10.00 -28.66 -11.60
N ALA A 160 -9.84 -28.43 -10.29
CA ALA A 160 -10.65 -29.08 -9.26
C ALA A 160 -12.15 -28.73 -9.34
N CYS A 161 -12.49 -27.53 -9.82
CA CYS A 161 -13.88 -27.06 -9.95
C CYS A 161 -14.50 -27.36 -11.33
N SER A 162 -13.73 -27.85 -12.31
CA SER A 162 -14.27 -28.21 -13.62
C SER A 162 -15.05 -29.53 -13.54
N PRO A 163 -16.32 -29.56 -14.00
CA PRO A 163 -17.11 -30.79 -14.03
C PRO A 163 -16.55 -31.85 -15.00
N GLU A 164 -15.67 -31.44 -15.92
CA GLU A 164 -14.97 -32.32 -16.87
C GLU A 164 -13.77 -33.04 -16.24
N THR A 165 -13.24 -32.55 -15.11
CA THR A 165 -12.09 -33.15 -14.43
C THR A 165 -12.49 -34.48 -13.79
N LYS A 166 -12.01 -35.58 -14.39
CA LYS A 166 -12.17 -36.94 -13.86
C LYS A 166 -10.96 -37.43 -13.07
N HIS A 167 -9.78 -36.92 -13.40
CA HIS A 167 -8.50 -37.28 -12.80
C HIS A 167 -7.60 -36.04 -12.73
N PHE A 168 -6.70 -36.00 -11.75
CA PHE A 168 -5.66 -34.98 -11.65
C PHE A 168 -4.38 -35.48 -12.32
N ASP A 169 -3.69 -34.62 -13.07
CA ASP A 169 -2.42 -35.00 -13.72
C ASP A 169 -1.36 -35.28 -12.65
N LEU A 170 -0.84 -36.51 -12.63
CA LEU A 170 0.19 -36.93 -11.70
C LEU A 170 1.56 -36.29 -11.99
N ASN A 171 1.74 -35.74 -13.19
CA ASN A 171 2.95 -34.99 -13.57
C ASN A 171 2.89 -33.51 -13.17
N TRP A 172 1.89 -33.09 -12.39
CA TRP A 172 1.79 -31.72 -11.90
C TRP A 172 2.90 -31.40 -10.90
N GLU A 173 3.99 -30.84 -11.41
CA GLU A 173 5.13 -30.43 -10.61
C GLU A 173 4.95 -29.00 -10.09
N SER A 174 4.79 -28.88 -8.76
CA SER A 174 4.85 -27.61 -8.06
C SER A 174 6.25 -27.32 -7.55
N GLU A 175 6.61 -26.04 -7.45
CA GLU A 175 7.89 -25.64 -6.88
C GLU A 175 7.93 -26.00 -5.39
N ASN A 176 9.07 -26.53 -4.93
CA ASN A 176 9.27 -26.80 -3.52
C ASN A 176 9.64 -25.51 -2.78
N ILE A 177 9.03 -25.28 -1.63
CA ILE A 177 9.28 -24.09 -0.80
C ILE A 177 10.32 -24.40 0.28
N THR A 178 10.25 -25.58 0.87
CA THR A 178 11.21 -26.02 1.89
C THR A 178 12.61 -26.00 1.29
N GLU A 179 13.57 -25.37 1.99
CA GLU A 179 14.99 -25.23 1.58
C GLU A 179 15.26 -24.34 0.35
N ALA A 180 14.20 -23.84 -0.31
CA ALA A 180 14.31 -22.83 -1.35
C ALA A 180 14.85 -21.51 -0.78
N THR A 181 15.45 -20.70 -1.65
CA THR A 181 16.09 -19.44 -1.29
C THR A 181 15.14 -18.28 -1.53
N LEU A 182 14.75 -17.58 -0.46
CA LEU A 182 14.00 -16.34 -0.52
C LEU A 182 14.97 -15.14 -0.45
N GLY A 183 15.02 -14.37 -1.54
CA GLY A 183 15.71 -13.09 -1.62
C GLY A 183 14.78 -11.92 -1.32
N ILE A 184 15.00 -11.22 -0.22
CA ILE A 184 14.20 -10.05 0.18
C ILE A 184 14.94 -8.76 -0.18
N ILE A 185 14.41 -7.99 -1.11
CA ILE A 185 14.90 -6.65 -1.43
C ILE A 185 14.06 -5.67 -0.61
N GLY A 186 14.68 -5.06 0.42
CA GLY A 186 13.97 -4.23 1.39
C GLY A 186 13.52 -5.00 2.64
N MET A 187 14.45 -5.45 3.47
CA MET A 187 14.15 -6.00 4.80
C MET A 187 13.92 -4.87 5.82
N GLY A 188 12.88 -4.07 5.60
CA GLY A 188 12.30 -3.13 6.57
C GLY A 188 11.45 -3.86 7.62
N SER A 189 10.42 -3.24 8.17
CA SER A 189 9.52 -3.92 9.11
C SER A 189 8.72 -5.04 8.41
N ILE A 190 8.08 -4.74 7.28
CA ILE A 190 7.37 -5.72 6.44
C ILE A 190 8.31 -6.86 6.00
N GLY A 191 9.47 -6.52 5.42
CA GLY A 191 10.42 -7.53 4.96
C GLY A 191 10.95 -8.42 6.10
N TYR A 192 11.07 -7.89 7.31
CA TYR A 192 11.43 -8.69 8.48
C TYR A 192 10.28 -9.62 8.92
N SER A 193 9.03 -9.15 8.92
CA SER A 193 7.84 -9.99 9.15
C SER A 193 7.71 -11.11 8.12
N ILE A 194 8.11 -10.88 6.87
CA ILE A 194 8.22 -11.90 5.82
C ILE A 194 9.32 -12.91 6.17
N ALA A 195 10.50 -12.45 6.59
CA ALA A 195 11.60 -13.33 6.98
C ALA A 195 11.24 -14.26 8.15
N LEU A 196 10.50 -13.77 9.15
CA LEU A 196 10.00 -14.59 10.27
C LEU A 196 9.12 -15.74 9.77
N ARG A 197 8.22 -15.47 8.81
CA ARG A 197 7.35 -16.48 8.19
C ARG A 197 8.16 -17.45 7.34
N ALA A 198 9.05 -16.95 6.49
CA ALA A 198 9.92 -17.76 5.64
C ALA A 198 10.81 -18.73 6.44
N LYS A 199 11.26 -18.33 7.64
CA LYS A 199 11.98 -19.22 8.56
C LYS A 199 11.12 -20.40 9.01
N ALA A 200 9.84 -20.19 9.30
CA ALA A 200 8.90 -21.27 9.66
C ALA A 200 8.69 -22.25 8.49
N PHE A 201 8.75 -21.77 7.25
CA PHE A 201 8.76 -22.61 6.03
C PHE A 201 10.12 -23.26 5.74
N ARG A 202 11.12 -23.08 6.62
CA ARG A 202 12.49 -23.61 6.46
C ARG A 202 13.17 -23.15 5.16
N MET A 203 12.89 -21.92 4.74
CA MET A 203 13.57 -21.32 3.59
C MET A 203 14.95 -20.81 3.97
N ARG A 204 15.86 -20.76 3.01
CA ARG A 204 17.12 -20.02 3.13
C ARG A 204 16.84 -18.54 2.86
N ILE A 205 17.15 -17.66 3.80
CA ILE A 205 16.80 -16.24 3.69
C ILE A 205 18.06 -15.43 3.35
N ILE A 206 18.00 -14.72 2.24
CA ILE A 206 19.01 -13.73 1.86
C ILE A 206 18.32 -12.38 1.66
N TYR A 207 19.01 -11.28 1.93
CA TYR A 207 18.38 -9.97 1.82
C TYR A 207 19.34 -8.86 1.40
N HIS A 208 18.78 -7.82 0.81
CA HIS A 208 19.49 -6.59 0.49
C HIS A 208 18.76 -5.37 1.06
N ASN A 209 19.53 -4.47 1.67
CA ASN A 209 19.14 -3.15 2.13
C ASN A 209 20.28 -2.16 1.86
N ARG A 210 19.93 -0.88 1.69
CA ARG A 210 20.92 0.22 1.72
C ARG A 210 21.72 0.23 3.01
N ASN A 211 21.04 0.06 4.14
CA ASN A 211 21.65 -0.07 5.46
C ASN A 211 21.37 -1.48 6.00
N ARG A 212 22.43 -2.23 6.31
CA ARG A 212 22.32 -3.57 6.92
C ARG A 212 21.54 -3.47 8.25
N ARG A 213 20.70 -4.47 8.52
CA ARG A 213 20.03 -4.59 9.83
C ARG A 213 21.03 -4.93 10.93
N CYS A 214 20.64 -4.79 12.19
CA CYS A 214 21.45 -5.25 13.30
C CYS A 214 21.63 -6.77 13.24
N LEU A 215 22.73 -7.27 13.81
CA LEU A 215 23.07 -8.69 13.80
C LEU A 215 22.05 -9.55 14.56
N GLU A 216 21.40 -8.97 15.58
CA GLU A 216 20.36 -9.65 16.36
C GLU A 216 19.15 -10.02 15.49
N ASP A 217 18.63 -9.06 14.71
CA ASP A 217 17.55 -9.31 13.76
C ASP A 217 17.94 -10.38 12.74
N GLU A 218 19.14 -10.29 12.15
CA GLU A 218 19.62 -11.26 11.18
C GLU A 218 19.69 -12.67 11.76
N THR A 219 20.20 -12.80 12.98
CA THR A 219 20.33 -14.08 13.69
C THR A 219 18.97 -14.66 14.04
N ALA A 220 18.02 -13.81 14.45
CA ALA A 220 16.66 -14.23 14.79
C ALA A 220 15.94 -14.90 13.61
N VAL A 221 16.17 -14.45 12.38
CA VAL A 221 15.58 -15.04 11.17
C VAL A 221 16.55 -15.91 10.37
N SER A 222 17.80 -16.07 10.81
CA SER A 222 18.88 -16.74 10.04
C SER A 222 19.07 -16.13 8.63
N ALA A 223 18.93 -14.81 8.50
CA ALA A 223 19.04 -14.11 7.22
C ALA A 223 20.48 -13.69 6.92
N LYS A 224 20.91 -13.87 5.66
CA LYS A 224 22.22 -13.44 5.18
C LYS A 224 22.12 -12.15 4.37
N TYR A 225 22.88 -11.13 4.76
CA TYR A 225 22.97 -9.87 4.02
C TYR A 225 23.80 -9.98 2.74
N TYR A 226 23.34 -9.33 1.68
CA TYR A 226 24.06 -9.08 0.44
C TYR A 226 24.18 -7.58 0.19
N SER A 227 25.40 -7.11 -0.08
CA SER A 227 25.69 -5.69 -0.35
C SER A 227 25.23 -5.24 -1.73
N LYS A 228 25.02 -6.17 -2.67
CA LYS A 228 24.53 -5.89 -4.03
C LYS A 228 23.28 -6.71 -4.33
N ILE A 229 22.33 -6.09 -5.02
CA ILE A 229 21.10 -6.74 -5.48
C ILE A 229 21.43 -7.86 -6.49
N ASP A 230 22.35 -7.62 -7.42
CA ASP A 230 22.73 -8.58 -8.47
C ASP A 230 23.16 -9.94 -7.89
N ASP A 231 23.92 -9.95 -6.80
CA ASP A 231 24.38 -11.17 -6.14
C ASP A 231 23.21 -11.93 -5.46
N LEU A 232 22.21 -11.20 -4.97
CA LEU A 232 20.99 -11.76 -4.39
C LEU A 232 20.12 -12.39 -5.48
N LEU A 233 19.92 -11.69 -6.61
CA LEU A 233 19.06 -12.14 -7.71
C LEU A 233 19.52 -13.47 -8.31
N GLN A 234 20.84 -13.64 -8.47
CA GLN A 234 21.43 -14.88 -9.00
C GLN A 234 21.21 -16.10 -8.08
N GLN A 235 21.01 -15.88 -6.78
CA GLN A 235 20.93 -16.94 -5.79
C GLN A 235 19.49 -17.28 -5.38
N ALA A 236 18.56 -16.34 -5.55
CA ALA A 236 17.18 -16.47 -5.11
C ALA A 236 16.36 -17.39 -6.03
N ASP A 237 15.55 -18.25 -5.42
CA ASP A 237 14.50 -19.02 -6.10
C ASP A 237 13.18 -18.21 -6.08
N PHE A 238 12.98 -17.41 -5.03
CA PHE A 238 11.91 -16.44 -4.90
C PHE A 238 12.48 -15.07 -4.54
N VAL A 239 12.06 -14.02 -5.24
CA VAL A 239 12.46 -12.63 -4.96
C VAL A 239 11.26 -11.86 -4.45
N MET A 240 11.41 -11.18 -3.31
CA MET A 240 10.37 -10.39 -2.68
C MET A 240 10.76 -8.90 -2.66
N LEU A 241 9.97 -8.04 -3.31
CA LEU A 241 10.17 -6.59 -3.29
C LEU A 241 9.34 -5.95 -2.17
N ALA A 242 10.01 -5.51 -1.12
CA ALA A 242 9.43 -4.84 0.05
C ALA A 242 10.09 -3.47 0.32
N VAL A 243 10.25 -2.66 -0.75
CA VAL A 243 10.91 -1.35 -0.70
C VAL A 243 9.92 -0.20 -0.82
N LYS A 244 10.24 0.94 -0.19
CA LYS A 244 9.53 2.20 -0.42
C LYS A 244 9.85 2.72 -1.81
N LEU A 245 8.87 3.29 -2.50
CA LEU A 245 9.09 4.01 -3.76
C LEU A 245 9.76 5.35 -3.49
N ASN A 246 10.88 5.59 -4.16
CA ASN A 246 11.61 6.85 -4.21
C ASN A 246 12.39 6.92 -5.54
N GLN A 247 13.23 7.95 -5.71
CA GLN A 247 14.03 8.12 -6.93
C GLN A 247 14.99 6.93 -7.19
N ASP A 248 15.59 6.38 -6.13
CA ASP A 248 16.55 5.27 -6.22
C ASP A 248 15.88 3.91 -6.51
N THR A 249 14.61 3.75 -6.13
CA THR A 249 13.87 2.48 -6.30
C THR A 249 12.92 2.50 -7.50
N HIS A 250 12.76 3.64 -8.16
CA HIS A 250 11.97 3.74 -9.37
C HIS A 250 12.55 2.85 -10.48
N LYS A 251 11.75 1.93 -11.03
CA LYS A 251 12.18 0.90 -11.99
C LYS A 251 13.39 0.07 -11.51
N LEU A 252 13.43 -0.24 -10.22
CA LEU A 252 14.49 -1.05 -9.61
C LEU A 252 14.70 -2.40 -10.30
N ILE A 253 13.62 -3.04 -10.75
CA ILE A 253 13.68 -4.31 -11.49
C ILE A 253 13.22 -4.07 -12.93
N GLY A 254 14.18 -3.91 -13.83
CA GLY A 254 13.96 -3.89 -15.27
C GLY A 254 14.45 -5.17 -15.94
N LYS A 255 14.52 -5.14 -17.27
CA LYS A 255 15.03 -6.26 -18.09
C LYS A 255 16.37 -6.83 -17.61
N ARG A 256 17.35 -5.98 -17.27
CA ARG A 256 18.68 -6.42 -16.83
C ARG A 256 18.61 -7.24 -15.56
N GLU A 257 17.86 -6.78 -14.56
CA GLU A 257 17.71 -7.46 -13.28
C GLU A 257 16.94 -8.77 -13.44
N LEU A 258 15.92 -8.79 -14.30
CA LEU A 258 15.20 -10.01 -14.63
C LEU A 258 16.14 -11.05 -15.25
N GLU A 259 17.02 -10.66 -16.19
CA GLU A 259 18.02 -11.55 -16.81
C GLU A 259 19.06 -12.12 -15.82
N LEU A 260 19.27 -11.46 -14.68
CA LEU A 260 20.15 -11.96 -13.61
C LEU A 260 19.48 -13.01 -12.71
N MET A 261 18.15 -13.10 -12.72
CA MET A 261 17.42 -14.09 -11.94
C MET A 261 17.61 -15.49 -12.53
N LYS A 262 17.41 -16.51 -11.70
CA LYS A 262 17.32 -17.88 -12.22
C LYS A 262 16.13 -17.97 -13.19
N PRO A 263 16.22 -18.75 -14.29
CA PRO A 263 15.10 -18.92 -15.21
C PRO A 263 13.80 -19.44 -14.56
N THR A 264 13.95 -20.21 -13.48
CA THR A 264 12.84 -20.76 -12.69
C THR A 264 12.34 -19.82 -11.59
N ALA A 265 13.07 -18.72 -11.31
CA ALA A 265 12.76 -17.87 -10.18
C ALA A 265 11.44 -17.11 -10.37
N THR A 266 10.76 -16.89 -9.25
CA THR A 266 9.54 -16.09 -9.17
C THR A 266 9.81 -14.80 -8.44
N ILE A 267 9.39 -13.66 -9.00
CA ILE A 267 9.39 -12.37 -8.31
C ILE A 267 7.98 -12.03 -7.81
N VAL A 268 7.89 -11.52 -6.58
CA VAL A 268 6.68 -11.03 -5.94
C VAL A 268 6.89 -9.58 -5.51
N ASN A 269 6.08 -8.68 -6.04
CA ASN A 269 6.09 -7.24 -5.72
C ASN A 269 4.87 -6.87 -4.88
N ILE A 270 5.10 -6.66 -3.59
CA ILE A 270 4.09 -6.18 -2.61
C ILE A 270 4.20 -4.67 -2.32
N SER A 271 5.00 -3.94 -3.09
CA SER A 271 5.35 -2.56 -2.81
C SER A 271 4.53 -1.57 -3.67
N ARG A 272 5.07 -1.12 -4.80
CA ARG A 272 4.41 -0.26 -5.79
C ARG A 272 4.65 -0.85 -7.16
N GLY A 273 3.63 -0.84 -8.03
CA GLY A 273 3.73 -1.41 -9.38
C GLY A 273 4.86 -0.79 -10.20
N ILE A 274 5.11 0.51 -10.07
CA ILE A 274 6.15 1.24 -10.83
C ILE A 274 7.60 0.84 -10.49
N LEU A 275 7.81 0.01 -9.44
CA LEU A 275 9.14 -0.50 -9.10
C LEU A 275 9.64 -1.57 -10.07
N SER A 276 8.74 -2.23 -10.80
CA SER A 276 9.05 -3.31 -11.73
C SER A 276 8.34 -3.10 -13.07
N GLU A 277 8.95 -3.55 -14.16
CA GLU A 277 8.29 -3.57 -15.48
C GLU A 277 7.13 -4.56 -15.56
N MET A 278 7.03 -5.49 -14.60
CA MET A 278 5.98 -6.51 -14.51
C MET A 278 5.02 -6.25 -13.32
N PHE A 279 3.76 -6.69 -13.45
CA PHE A 279 2.74 -6.53 -12.41
C PHE A 279 2.77 -7.69 -11.40
N GLN A 280 2.97 -7.34 -10.13
CA GLN A 280 2.74 -8.13 -8.90
C GLN A 280 3.47 -9.48 -8.77
N VAL A 281 3.26 -10.46 -9.65
CA VAL A 281 3.94 -11.77 -9.58
C VAL A 281 4.32 -12.21 -10.98
N THR A 282 5.58 -12.59 -11.19
CA THR A 282 6.01 -13.10 -12.50
C THR A 282 7.13 -14.12 -12.38
N ARG A 283 7.14 -15.09 -13.30
CA ARG A 283 8.21 -16.08 -13.45
C ARG A 283 9.07 -15.65 -14.62
N HIS A 284 10.39 -15.69 -14.47
CA HIS A 284 11.29 -15.18 -15.52
C HIS A 284 11.07 -15.88 -16.88
N GLY A 285 10.77 -17.18 -16.89
CA GLY A 285 10.58 -17.96 -18.10
C GLY A 285 9.23 -17.82 -18.82
N ASN A 286 8.29 -17.01 -18.33
CA ASN A 286 6.93 -16.86 -18.89
C ASN A 286 6.57 -15.40 -19.16
#